data_AF-A0A924YV08-F1
#
_entry.id   AF-A0A924YV08-F1
#
_cell.length_a   1.000
_cell.length_b   1.000
_cell.length_c   1.000
_cell.angle_alpha   90.00
_cell.angle_beta   90.00
_cell.angle_gamma   90.00
#
_symmetry.space_group_name_H-M   'P 1'
#
loop_
_entity.id
_entity.type
_entity.pdbx_description
1 polymer ?
#
loop_
_entity_poly.entity_id
_entity_poly.type
_entity_poly.pdbx_seq_one_letter_code
_entity_poly.pdbx_strand_id
1 'polypeptide(L)'
;MPFLPVEEQLAVIRRGVEKIVPENELATKLAKSRETNTPLRIKYGIDPTGIDVHLGHTVPLRKIRQFQELGHQAVIIIGNYTALVGDPSGRDHARSKRLTEDEVEANAVDYLNQVGKVIDLSKAEVHRNGDWFGPMSFAEILQLCGKVTIAQLLTRDDFAKRFAAETPIFLHECLYPVMQAWDSVVIKSDIELGGTEQLYSFMLARDLQTDQKLSPQIGVMSPILVGLDGVRRMGKSLGNYIGISESPFDMMKKFMQVPDAVMRMYFELLTTIPLEEVEAILK
;
A
#
# COMPACT_ATOMS: atom_id res chain seq x y z
N MET A 1 21.93 -12.21 -10.30
CA MET A 1 21.36 -12.94 -11.47
C MET A 1 20.71 -11.89 -12.36
N PRO A 2 20.73 -12.04 -13.70
CA PRO A 2 20.01 -11.11 -14.57
C PRO A 2 18.51 -11.16 -14.24
N PHE A 3 17.82 -10.02 -14.33
CA PHE A 3 16.37 -9.96 -14.22
C PHE A 3 15.72 -10.93 -15.22
N LEU A 4 14.63 -11.59 -14.78
CA LEU A 4 13.84 -12.48 -15.63
C LEU A 4 13.35 -11.75 -16.90
N PRO A 5 13.00 -12.46 -17.99
CA PRO A 5 12.34 -11.86 -19.13
C PRO A 5 11.11 -11.03 -18.72
N VAL A 6 10.85 -9.93 -19.43
CA VAL A 6 9.78 -8.98 -19.07
C VAL A 6 8.42 -9.67 -18.96
N GLU A 7 8.10 -10.57 -19.87
CA GLU A 7 6.83 -11.31 -19.84
C GLU A 7 6.68 -12.23 -18.61
N GLU A 8 7.78 -12.86 -18.16
CA GLU A 8 7.76 -13.69 -16.95
C GLU A 8 7.56 -12.82 -15.70
N GLN A 9 8.22 -11.66 -15.64
CA GLN A 9 7.99 -10.70 -14.55
C GLN A 9 6.56 -10.19 -14.55
N LEU A 10 6.01 -9.84 -15.71
CA LEU A 10 4.63 -9.38 -15.86
C LEU A 10 3.62 -10.45 -15.40
N ALA A 11 3.85 -11.72 -15.71
CA ALA A 11 2.98 -12.82 -15.27
C ALA A 11 2.92 -12.90 -13.73
N VAL A 12 4.07 -12.78 -13.06
CA VAL A 12 4.14 -12.76 -11.59
C VAL A 12 3.47 -11.50 -11.01
N ILE A 13 3.74 -10.33 -11.60
CA ILE A 13 3.23 -9.05 -11.11
C ILE A 13 1.71 -8.95 -11.29
N ARG A 14 1.15 -9.40 -12.41
CA ARG A 14 -0.29 -9.29 -12.72
C ARG A 14 -1.18 -10.21 -11.88
N ARG A 15 -0.66 -11.34 -11.39
CA ARG A 15 -1.43 -12.26 -10.54
C ARG A 15 -1.93 -11.57 -9.27
N GLY A 16 -3.24 -11.67 -8.99
CA GLY A 16 -3.83 -11.11 -7.78
C GLY A 16 -3.77 -9.58 -7.67
N VAL A 17 -3.65 -8.87 -8.79
CA VAL A 17 -3.70 -7.41 -8.86
C VAL A 17 -5.03 -6.98 -9.46
N GLU A 18 -5.68 -6.02 -8.79
CA GLU A 18 -6.97 -5.47 -9.23
C GLU A 18 -6.77 -4.48 -10.37
N LYS A 19 -5.76 -3.61 -10.25
CA LYS A 19 -5.52 -2.55 -11.23
C LYS A 19 -4.05 -2.12 -11.26
N ILE A 20 -3.52 -1.91 -12.46
CA ILE A 20 -2.21 -1.30 -12.70
C ILE A 20 -2.41 0.00 -13.46
N VAL A 21 -1.88 1.11 -12.95
CA VAL A 21 -2.06 2.42 -13.59
C VAL A 21 -0.77 3.22 -13.64
N PRO A 22 -0.29 3.58 -14.84
CA PRO A 22 -0.71 3.10 -16.17
C PRO A 22 -0.06 1.75 -16.49
N GLU A 23 -0.86 0.78 -16.95
CA GLU A 23 -0.36 -0.57 -17.23
C GLU A 23 0.64 -0.62 -18.40
N ASN A 24 0.43 0.18 -19.43
CA ASN A 24 1.27 0.21 -20.62
C ASN A 24 2.71 0.68 -20.35
N GLU A 25 2.98 1.35 -19.23
CA GLU A 25 4.33 1.77 -18.85
C GLU A 25 5.11 0.69 -18.09
N LEU A 26 4.44 -0.33 -17.55
CA LEU A 26 5.08 -1.33 -16.69
C LEU A 26 6.12 -2.16 -17.44
N ALA A 27 5.75 -2.65 -18.62
CA ALA A 27 6.66 -3.41 -19.48
C ALA A 27 7.92 -2.60 -19.82
N THR A 28 7.76 -1.31 -20.12
CA THR A 28 8.87 -0.40 -20.43
C THR A 28 9.80 -0.20 -19.24
N LYS A 29 9.26 -0.02 -18.02
CA LYS A 29 10.09 0.10 -16.80
C LYS A 29 10.86 -1.19 -16.51
N LEU A 30 10.21 -2.36 -16.65
CA LEU A 30 10.87 -3.66 -16.46
C LEU A 30 11.96 -3.91 -17.52
N ALA A 31 11.70 -3.56 -18.78
CA ALA A 31 12.68 -3.64 -19.86
C ALA A 31 13.90 -2.77 -19.54
N LYS A 32 13.68 -1.50 -19.17
CA LYS A 32 14.76 -0.59 -18.77
C LYS A 32 15.54 -1.08 -17.55
N SER A 33 14.85 -1.61 -16.53
CA SER A 33 15.47 -2.20 -15.34
C SER A 33 16.40 -3.36 -15.71
N ARG A 34 15.95 -4.20 -16.64
CA ARG A 34 16.74 -5.33 -17.17
C ARG A 34 17.93 -4.87 -18.01
N GLU A 35 17.73 -3.93 -18.93
CA GLU A 35 18.79 -3.37 -19.80
C GLU A 35 19.89 -2.67 -19.02
N THR A 36 19.51 -1.90 -17.99
CA THR A 36 20.43 -1.12 -17.15
C THR A 36 20.92 -1.89 -15.93
N ASN A 37 20.45 -3.12 -15.71
CA ASN A 37 20.68 -3.92 -14.52
C ASN A 37 20.44 -3.14 -13.21
N THR A 38 19.43 -2.26 -13.21
CA THR A 38 19.08 -1.39 -12.09
C THR A 38 17.72 -1.79 -11.51
N PRO A 39 17.63 -2.20 -10.24
CA PRO A 39 16.37 -2.54 -9.59
C PRO A 39 15.37 -1.39 -9.61
N LEU A 40 14.10 -1.68 -9.93
CA LEU A 40 12.99 -0.76 -9.66
C LEU A 40 12.81 -0.58 -8.16
N ARG A 41 12.38 0.63 -7.76
CA ARG A 41 12.08 0.98 -6.36
C ARG A 41 10.58 0.82 -6.10
N ILE A 42 10.24 -0.11 -5.22
CA ILE A 42 8.87 -0.54 -4.94
C ILE A 42 8.43 0.02 -3.58
N LYS A 43 7.69 1.12 -3.61
CA LYS A 43 7.19 1.82 -2.43
C LYS A 43 5.99 1.10 -1.84
N TYR A 44 5.98 0.96 -0.52
CA TYR A 44 4.79 0.66 0.26
C TYR A 44 4.77 1.47 1.55
N GLY A 45 3.68 2.23 1.75
CA GLY A 45 3.46 3.04 2.95
C GLY A 45 2.76 2.25 4.04
N ILE A 46 3.20 2.42 5.28
CA ILE A 46 2.62 1.84 6.49
C ILE A 46 2.23 2.99 7.40
N ASP A 47 0.94 3.05 7.79
CA ASP A 47 0.46 3.97 8.82
C ASP A 47 0.47 3.21 10.17
N PRO A 48 1.40 3.51 11.11
CA PRO A 48 1.66 2.74 12.35
C PRO A 48 0.58 2.99 13.43
N THR A 49 -0.67 2.79 13.06
CA THR A 49 -1.86 3.18 13.85
C THR A 49 -2.50 2.03 14.59
N GLY A 50 -2.11 0.79 14.24
CA GLY A 50 -2.55 -0.42 14.89
C GLY A 50 -1.42 -1.44 14.93
N ILE A 51 -1.37 -2.20 16.02
CA ILE A 51 -0.24 -3.09 16.33
C ILE A 51 -0.35 -4.39 15.51
N ASP A 52 -1.51 -5.07 15.48
CA ASP A 52 -1.56 -6.39 14.81
C ASP A 52 -1.87 -6.34 13.31
N VAL A 53 -1.05 -7.07 12.54
CA VAL A 53 -1.21 -7.28 11.10
C VAL A 53 -2.12 -8.50 10.87
N HIS A 54 -3.04 -8.41 9.90
CA HIS A 54 -3.90 -9.51 9.48
C HIS A 54 -3.74 -9.83 8.00
N LEU A 55 -4.29 -10.94 7.53
CA LEU A 55 -4.10 -11.41 6.15
C LEU A 55 -4.45 -10.37 5.09
N GLY A 56 -5.46 -9.51 5.33
CA GLY A 56 -5.76 -8.40 4.42
C GLY A 56 -4.58 -7.44 4.18
N HIS A 57 -3.77 -7.15 5.21
CA HIS A 57 -2.55 -6.34 5.06
C HIS A 57 -1.44 -7.10 4.32
N THR A 58 -1.47 -8.44 4.34
CA THR A 58 -0.45 -9.24 3.67
C THR A 58 -0.57 -9.25 2.16
N VAL A 59 -1.74 -8.94 1.58
CA VAL A 59 -1.92 -8.95 0.12
C VAL A 59 -0.91 -8.04 -0.59
N PRO A 60 -0.81 -6.73 -0.28
CA PRO A 60 0.23 -5.88 -0.87
C PRO A 60 1.64 -6.27 -0.41
N LEU A 61 1.84 -6.75 0.83
CA LEU A 61 3.17 -7.19 1.31
C LEU A 61 3.71 -8.41 0.56
N ARG A 62 2.84 -9.35 0.20
CA ARG A 62 3.19 -10.51 -0.63
C ARG A 62 3.59 -10.06 -2.03
N LYS A 63 2.96 -9.02 -2.56
CA LYS A 63 3.39 -8.40 -3.81
C LYS A 63 4.79 -7.77 -3.70
N ILE A 64 5.10 -7.08 -2.59
CA ILE A 64 6.49 -6.62 -2.31
C ILE A 64 7.46 -7.79 -2.35
N ARG A 65 7.13 -8.89 -1.67
CA ARG A 65 7.97 -10.08 -1.63
C ARG A 65 8.22 -10.65 -3.03
N GLN A 66 7.19 -10.72 -3.88
CA GLN A 66 7.34 -11.11 -5.28
C GLN A 66 8.30 -10.16 -6.03
N PHE A 67 8.18 -8.85 -5.83
CA PHE A 67 9.15 -7.90 -6.41
C PHE A 67 10.59 -8.13 -5.90
N GLN A 68 10.78 -8.46 -4.61
CA GLN A 68 12.11 -8.81 -4.09
C GLN A 68 12.67 -10.09 -4.74
N GLU A 69 11.83 -11.10 -4.97
CA GLU A 69 12.21 -12.35 -5.64
C GLU A 69 12.56 -12.13 -7.12
N LEU A 70 11.94 -11.13 -7.75
CA LEU A 70 12.30 -10.65 -9.09
C LEU A 70 13.58 -9.79 -9.10
N GLY A 71 14.16 -9.46 -7.94
CA GLY A 71 15.40 -8.69 -7.80
C GLY A 71 15.20 -7.17 -7.66
N HIS A 72 13.97 -6.71 -7.41
CA HIS A 72 13.66 -5.30 -7.21
C HIS A 72 13.81 -4.84 -5.76
N GLN A 73 13.98 -3.54 -5.54
CA GLN A 73 14.23 -2.96 -4.23
C GLN A 73 12.91 -2.62 -3.53
N ALA A 74 12.62 -3.33 -2.43
CA ALA A 74 11.53 -2.96 -1.54
C ALA A 74 11.89 -1.68 -0.77
N VAL A 75 10.98 -0.71 -0.76
CA VAL A 75 11.13 0.56 -0.02
C VAL A 75 9.89 0.75 0.85
N ILE A 76 10.07 0.58 2.16
CA ILE A 76 9.01 0.67 3.16
C ILE A 76 9.05 2.06 3.78
N ILE A 77 7.90 2.75 3.75
CA ILE A 77 7.76 4.07 4.39
C ILE A 77 6.94 3.90 5.67
N ILE A 78 7.57 4.17 6.80
CA ILE A 78 6.88 4.30 8.08
C ILE A 78 6.33 5.72 8.17
N GLY A 79 5.00 5.80 8.20
CA GLY A 79 4.25 7.03 8.18
C GLY A 79 4.17 7.76 9.52
N ASN A 80 5.29 7.99 10.20
CA ASN A 80 5.28 8.59 11.55
C ASN A 80 4.77 10.04 11.58
N TYR A 81 4.97 10.82 10.51
CA TYR A 81 4.40 12.16 10.38
C TYR A 81 3.00 12.16 9.76
N THR A 82 2.74 11.28 8.78
CA THR A 82 1.40 11.12 8.23
C THR A 82 0.40 10.61 9.27
N ALA A 83 0.85 9.88 10.29
CA ALA A 83 0.04 9.45 11.42
C ALA A 83 -0.52 10.63 12.26
N LEU A 84 0.17 11.77 12.27
CA LEU A 84 -0.28 13.00 12.95
C LEU A 84 -1.51 13.61 12.26
N VAL A 85 -1.64 13.40 10.95
CA VAL A 85 -2.82 13.77 10.16
C VAL A 85 -3.88 12.67 10.24
N GLY A 86 -3.47 11.42 9.96
CA GLY A 86 -4.31 10.23 9.87
C GLY A 86 -4.91 10.03 8.47
N ASP A 87 -4.76 8.82 7.91
CA ASP A 87 -5.29 8.49 6.58
C ASP A 87 -6.83 8.61 6.52
N PRO A 88 -7.41 9.48 5.66
CA PRO A 88 -8.85 9.55 5.46
C PRO A 88 -9.39 8.45 4.50
N SER A 89 -8.52 7.72 3.80
CA SER A 89 -8.91 6.83 2.69
C SER A 89 -9.89 5.75 3.12
N GLY A 90 -11.07 5.74 2.53
CA GLY A 90 -12.11 4.75 2.80
C GLY A 90 -12.74 4.83 4.20
N ARG A 91 -12.64 5.97 4.88
CA ARG A 91 -13.26 6.21 6.21
C ARG A 91 -14.35 7.27 6.14
N ASP A 92 -15.42 7.04 6.91
CA ASP A 92 -16.57 7.95 7.00
C ASP A 92 -16.42 9.03 8.10
N HIS A 93 -15.48 8.86 9.03
CA HIS A 93 -15.29 9.75 10.18
C HIS A 93 -13.82 10.10 10.44
N ALA A 94 -13.59 11.32 10.94
CA ALA A 94 -12.27 11.80 11.35
C ALA A 94 -11.72 11.00 12.54
N ARG A 95 -10.40 10.88 12.62
CA ARG A 95 -9.70 10.07 13.64
C ARG A 95 -9.83 10.69 15.03
N SER A 96 -10.22 9.88 16.02
CA SER A 96 -10.50 10.35 17.39
C SER A 96 -9.29 10.36 18.35
N LYS A 97 -8.23 9.59 18.06
CA LYS A 97 -7.03 9.48 18.93
C LYS A 97 -5.77 9.93 18.19
N ARG A 98 -5.09 10.96 18.71
CA ARG A 98 -3.71 11.31 18.33
C ARG A 98 -2.76 10.40 19.10
N LEU A 99 -1.81 9.80 18.40
CA LEU A 99 -0.72 9.02 19.00
C LEU A 99 0.46 9.95 19.29
N THR A 100 1.20 9.66 20.35
CA THR A 100 2.51 10.29 20.63
C THR A 100 3.58 9.73 19.69
N GLU A 101 4.70 10.44 19.52
CA GLU A 101 5.84 9.97 18.72
C GLU A 101 6.39 8.63 19.23
N ASP A 102 6.51 8.49 20.55
CA ASP A 102 6.96 7.23 21.18
C ASP A 102 6.01 6.06 20.90
N GLU A 103 4.68 6.30 20.96
CA GLU A 103 3.69 5.27 20.59
C GLU A 103 3.77 4.90 19.11
N VAL A 104 3.98 5.89 18.23
CA VAL A 104 4.12 5.69 16.79
C VAL A 104 5.35 4.84 16.46
N GLU A 105 6.48 5.12 17.10
CA GLU A 105 7.72 4.35 16.91
C GLU A 105 7.63 2.95 17.50
N ALA A 106 7.03 2.79 18.68
CA ALA A 106 6.78 1.46 19.26
C ALA A 106 5.89 0.62 18.32
N ASN A 107 4.80 1.19 17.81
CA ASN A 107 3.93 0.53 16.84
C ASN A 107 4.67 0.19 15.54
N ALA A 108 5.56 1.07 15.06
CA ALA A 108 6.33 0.83 13.86
C ALA A 108 7.27 -0.37 14.01
N VAL A 109 7.94 -0.51 15.16
CA VAL A 109 8.81 -1.66 15.46
C VAL A 109 8.00 -2.96 15.46
N ASP A 110 6.87 -2.99 16.15
CA ASP A 110 6.01 -4.19 16.22
C ASP A 110 5.41 -4.54 14.85
N TYR A 111 5.02 -3.54 14.07
CA TYR A 111 4.51 -3.74 12.73
C TYR A 111 5.60 -4.29 11.80
N LEU A 112 6.82 -3.74 11.85
CA LEU A 112 7.96 -4.23 11.08
C LEU A 112 8.31 -5.68 11.45
N ASN A 113 8.32 -6.03 12.74
CA ASN A 113 8.55 -7.42 13.18
C ASN A 113 7.54 -8.40 12.56
N GLN A 114 6.28 -7.99 12.44
CA GLN A 114 5.22 -8.79 11.83
C GLN A 114 5.33 -8.84 10.31
N VAL A 115 5.62 -7.71 9.67
CA VAL A 115 5.84 -7.59 8.22
C VAL A 115 7.04 -8.42 7.77
N GLY A 116 8.09 -8.51 8.60
CA GLY A 116 9.27 -9.33 8.36
C GLY A 116 8.99 -10.83 8.24
N LYS A 117 7.79 -11.30 8.63
CA LYS A 117 7.33 -12.67 8.35
C LYS A 117 6.97 -12.89 6.88
N VAL A 118 6.71 -11.82 6.14
CA VAL A 118 6.25 -11.85 4.73
C VAL A 118 7.33 -11.31 3.79
N ILE A 119 7.96 -10.19 4.13
CA ILE A 119 9.00 -9.55 3.31
C ILE A 119 10.39 -9.78 3.90
N ASP A 120 11.41 -9.81 3.04
CA ASP A 120 12.80 -9.89 3.48
C ASP A 120 13.29 -8.49 3.89
N LEU A 121 13.13 -8.15 5.17
CA LEU A 121 13.55 -6.84 5.71
C LEU A 121 15.06 -6.59 5.62
N SER A 122 15.89 -7.64 5.58
CA SER A 122 17.34 -7.49 5.47
C SER A 122 17.77 -6.90 4.12
N LYS A 123 16.88 -6.96 3.12
CA LYS A 123 17.06 -6.41 1.77
C LYS A 123 16.11 -5.26 1.48
N ALA A 124 15.35 -4.79 2.46
CA ALA A 124 14.43 -3.66 2.29
C ALA A 124 15.09 -2.37 2.76
N GLU A 125 14.78 -1.27 2.08
CA GLU A 125 15.02 0.07 2.62
C GLU A 125 13.83 0.45 3.50
N VAL A 126 14.09 0.91 4.73
CA VAL A 126 13.04 1.37 5.64
C VAL A 126 13.30 2.83 5.96
N HIS A 127 12.35 3.69 5.62
CA HIS A 127 12.42 5.13 5.84
C HIS A 127 11.30 5.59 6.77
N ARG A 128 11.53 6.67 7.51
CA ARG A 128 10.49 7.37 8.27
C ARG A 128 10.17 8.67 7.55
N ASN A 129 8.90 8.92 7.26
CA ASN A 129 8.58 10.15 6.51
C ASN A 129 8.76 11.45 7.32
N GLY A 130 8.88 11.33 8.64
CA GLY A 130 9.36 12.40 9.50
C GLY A 130 10.78 12.87 9.20
N ASP A 131 11.63 12.05 8.59
CA ASP A 131 13.00 12.41 8.25
C ASP A 131 13.04 13.57 7.24
N TRP A 132 12.00 13.71 6.38
CA TRP A 132 11.86 14.85 5.47
C TRP A 132 10.75 15.82 5.87
N PHE A 133 9.64 15.39 6.47
CA PHE A 133 8.59 16.32 6.89
C PHE A 133 8.91 17.08 8.17
N GLY A 134 9.70 16.50 9.08
CA GLY A 134 10.14 17.15 10.31
C GLY A 134 10.96 18.41 10.11
N PRO A 135 12.00 18.39 9.25
CA PRO A 135 12.81 19.59 9.00
C PRO A 135 12.18 20.58 8.01
N MET A 136 11.06 20.27 7.35
CA MET A 136 10.42 21.18 6.39
C MET A 136 9.98 22.49 7.07
N SER A 137 10.43 23.60 6.51
CA SER A 137 9.95 24.93 6.87
C SER A 137 8.51 25.13 6.40
N PHE A 138 7.81 26.05 7.06
CA PHE A 138 6.46 26.42 6.63
C PHE A 138 6.42 26.94 5.18
N ALA A 139 7.49 27.60 4.72
CA ALA A 139 7.61 28.06 3.33
C ALA A 139 7.64 26.88 2.35
N GLU A 140 8.35 25.80 2.66
CA GLU A 140 8.39 24.59 1.83
C GLU A 140 7.04 23.87 1.81
N ILE A 141 6.34 23.82 2.96
CA ILE A 141 4.98 23.28 3.03
C ILE A 141 4.03 24.08 2.14
N LEU A 142 4.12 25.43 2.16
CA LEU A 142 3.31 26.28 1.27
C LEU A 142 3.63 26.05 -0.20
N GLN A 143 4.90 25.87 -0.56
CA GLN A 143 5.29 25.52 -1.94
C GLN A 143 4.70 24.18 -2.37
N LEU A 144 4.69 23.18 -1.48
CA LEU A 144 4.09 21.88 -1.74
C LEU A 144 2.56 21.99 -1.91
N CYS A 145 1.89 22.74 -1.03
CA CYS A 145 0.46 23.02 -1.14
C CYS A 145 0.10 23.77 -2.45
N GLY A 146 1.00 24.61 -2.95
CA GLY A 146 0.84 25.32 -4.22
C GLY A 146 0.82 24.41 -5.45
N LYS A 147 1.15 23.13 -5.32
CA LYS A 147 1.15 22.13 -6.42
C LYS A 147 -0.19 21.44 -6.61
N VAL A 148 -1.13 21.58 -5.67
CA VAL A 148 -2.39 20.84 -5.67
C VAL A 148 -3.55 21.78 -5.42
N THR A 149 -4.61 21.67 -6.22
CA THR A 149 -5.82 22.46 -6.02
C THR A 149 -6.81 21.75 -5.10
N ILE A 150 -7.60 22.53 -4.35
CA ILE A 150 -8.72 21.99 -3.58
C ILE A 150 -9.72 21.24 -4.48
N ALA A 151 -9.95 21.73 -5.70
CA ALA A 151 -10.84 21.09 -6.66
C ALA A 151 -10.38 19.66 -7.00
N GLN A 152 -9.08 19.46 -7.21
CA GLN A 152 -8.52 18.12 -7.42
C GLN A 152 -8.69 17.24 -6.18
N LEU A 153 -8.47 17.76 -4.98
CA LEU A 153 -8.64 16.96 -3.75
C LEU A 153 -10.09 16.49 -3.58
N LEU A 154 -11.06 17.34 -3.91
CA LEU A 154 -12.48 17.03 -3.81
C LEU A 154 -12.96 16.01 -4.85
N THR A 155 -12.15 15.61 -5.84
CA THR A 155 -12.51 14.50 -6.75
C THR A 155 -12.26 13.13 -6.14
N ARG A 156 -11.50 13.06 -5.04
CA ARG A 156 -11.24 11.83 -4.30
C ARG A 156 -12.54 11.33 -3.66
N ASP A 157 -12.85 10.04 -3.83
CA ASP A 157 -14.16 9.47 -3.51
C ASP A 157 -14.68 9.77 -2.08
N ASP A 158 -13.81 9.71 -1.07
CA ASP A 158 -14.16 9.96 0.33
C ASP A 158 -14.47 11.44 0.59
N PHE A 159 -13.65 12.35 0.08
CA PHE A 159 -13.91 13.79 0.14
C PHE A 159 -15.11 14.20 -0.69
N ALA A 160 -15.29 13.63 -1.88
CA ALA A 160 -16.46 13.88 -2.72
C ALA A 160 -17.76 13.50 -2.00
N LYS A 161 -17.79 12.31 -1.38
CA LYS A 161 -18.95 11.83 -0.61
C LYS A 161 -19.21 12.69 0.63
N ARG A 162 -18.18 12.99 1.43
CA ARG A 162 -18.31 13.81 2.63
C ARG A 162 -18.75 15.23 2.30
N PHE A 163 -18.20 15.82 1.24
CA PHE A 163 -18.57 17.16 0.80
C PHE A 163 -20.02 17.20 0.32
N ALA A 164 -20.46 16.23 -0.48
CA ALA A 164 -21.85 16.10 -0.92
C ALA A 164 -22.82 15.83 0.24
N ALA A 165 -22.39 15.12 1.27
CA ALA A 165 -23.16 14.83 2.48
C ALA A 165 -23.03 15.93 3.55
N GLU A 166 -22.41 17.08 3.24
CA GLU A 166 -22.14 18.18 4.18
C GLU A 166 -21.44 17.74 5.48
N THR A 167 -20.72 16.63 5.42
CA THR A 167 -19.91 16.13 6.53
C THR A 167 -18.61 16.94 6.58
N PRO A 168 -18.19 17.44 7.75
CA PRO A 168 -16.98 18.25 7.87
C PRO A 168 -15.77 17.56 7.25
N ILE A 169 -14.98 18.28 6.46
CA ILE A 169 -13.65 17.88 5.97
C ILE A 169 -12.66 18.90 6.53
N PHE A 170 -11.75 18.45 7.39
CA PHE A 170 -10.80 19.35 8.03
C PHE A 170 -9.61 19.60 7.11
N LEU A 171 -9.10 20.84 7.09
CA LEU A 171 -8.00 21.26 6.21
C LEU A 171 -6.74 20.40 6.36
N HIS A 172 -6.43 19.90 7.56
CA HIS A 172 -5.28 19.03 7.75
C HIS A 172 -5.42 17.69 7.02
N GLU A 173 -6.64 17.16 6.87
CA GLU A 173 -6.89 15.90 6.14
C GLU A 173 -6.52 16.03 4.66
N CYS A 174 -6.71 17.23 4.09
CA CYS A 174 -6.33 17.56 2.71
C CYS A 174 -4.82 17.44 2.47
N LEU A 175 -3.99 17.54 3.52
CA LEU A 175 -2.54 17.42 3.41
C LEU A 175 -2.09 15.96 3.28
N TYR A 176 -2.87 14.99 3.77
CA TYR A 176 -2.49 13.58 3.76
C TYR A 176 -2.12 13.05 2.36
N PRO A 177 -2.97 13.17 1.31
CA PRO A 177 -2.61 12.68 -0.03
C PRO A 177 -1.38 13.41 -0.59
N VAL A 178 -1.18 14.68 -0.24
CA VAL A 178 -0.02 15.46 -0.67
C VAL A 178 1.26 14.95 -0.02
N MET A 179 1.22 14.66 1.29
CA MET A 179 2.33 14.05 2.01
C MET A 179 2.67 12.67 1.44
N GLN A 180 1.67 11.80 1.29
CA GLN A 180 1.88 10.47 0.71
C GLN A 180 2.50 10.55 -0.69
N ALA A 181 2.03 11.48 -1.53
CA ALA A 181 2.57 11.68 -2.87
C ALA A 181 4.01 12.22 -2.86
N TRP A 182 4.33 13.12 -1.92
CA TRP A 182 5.67 13.66 -1.77
C TRP A 182 6.69 12.61 -1.29
N ASP A 183 6.26 11.63 -0.48
CA ASP A 183 7.12 10.50 -0.11
C ASP A 183 7.70 9.82 -1.37
N SER A 184 6.88 9.64 -2.42
CA SER A 184 7.30 9.05 -3.69
C SER A 184 8.32 9.88 -4.46
N VAL A 185 8.28 11.21 -4.31
CA VAL A 185 9.27 12.13 -4.89
C VAL A 185 10.61 11.95 -4.19
N VAL A 186 10.61 12.00 -2.86
CA VAL A 186 11.82 11.89 -2.02
C VAL A 186 12.55 10.57 -2.29
N ILE A 187 11.81 9.46 -2.26
CA ILE A 187 12.39 8.13 -2.46
C ILE A 187 12.49 7.70 -3.93
N LYS A 188 12.11 8.56 -4.89
CA LYS A 188 12.15 8.28 -6.34
C LYS A 188 11.50 6.93 -6.69
N SER A 189 10.29 6.73 -6.19
CA SER A 189 9.50 5.51 -6.39
C SER A 189 9.29 5.21 -7.88
N ASP A 190 9.50 3.95 -8.29
CA ASP A 190 9.12 3.46 -9.63
C ASP A 190 7.72 2.85 -9.64
N ILE A 191 7.36 2.20 -8.54
CA ILE A 191 6.08 1.53 -8.35
C ILE A 191 5.61 1.79 -6.93
N GLU A 192 4.36 2.20 -6.74
CA GLU A 192 3.73 2.27 -5.42
C GLU A 192 2.64 1.20 -5.31
N LEU A 193 2.67 0.43 -4.23
CA LEU A 193 1.69 -0.60 -3.92
C LEU A 193 0.66 -0.08 -2.93
N GLY A 194 -0.59 -0.50 -3.09
CA GLY A 194 -1.64 -0.24 -2.11
C GLY A 194 -2.99 -0.77 -2.55
N GLY A 195 -4.06 -0.25 -1.95
CA GLY A 195 -5.43 -0.60 -2.33
C GLY A 195 -5.98 0.33 -3.42
N THR A 196 -7.11 -0.05 -4.02
CA THR A 196 -7.77 0.77 -5.05
C THR A 196 -8.26 2.12 -4.53
N GLU A 197 -8.51 2.23 -3.22
CA GLU A 197 -8.85 3.48 -2.54
C GLU A 197 -7.73 4.53 -2.59
N GLN A 198 -6.49 4.14 -2.90
CA GLN A 198 -5.32 5.03 -2.95
C GLN A 198 -5.01 5.57 -4.36
N LEU A 199 -5.84 5.27 -5.36
CA LEU A 199 -5.61 5.66 -6.76
C LEU A 199 -5.33 7.17 -6.90
N TYR A 200 -6.09 8.01 -6.21
CA TYR A 200 -5.87 9.46 -6.24
C TYR A 200 -4.46 9.84 -5.77
N SER A 201 -4.04 9.33 -4.61
CA SER A 201 -2.70 9.59 -4.06
C SER A 201 -1.60 9.12 -5.02
N PHE A 202 -1.79 7.99 -5.70
CA PHE A 202 -0.83 7.46 -6.66
C PHE A 202 -0.71 8.32 -7.91
N MET A 203 -1.82 8.87 -8.40
CA MET A 203 -1.79 9.79 -9.56
C MET A 203 -1.18 11.12 -9.17
N LEU A 204 -1.49 11.64 -7.98
CA LEU A 204 -0.85 12.85 -7.46
C LEU A 204 0.67 12.66 -7.33
N ALA A 205 1.13 11.50 -6.84
CA ALA A 205 2.57 11.17 -6.78
C ALA A 205 3.24 11.22 -8.17
N ARG A 206 2.56 10.72 -9.21
CA ARG A 206 3.04 10.77 -10.60
C ARG A 206 3.19 12.21 -11.10
N ASP A 207 2.19 13.05 -10.83
CA ASP A 207 2.21 14.46 -11.23
C ASP A 207 3.36 15.19 -10.54
N LEU A 208 3.50 15.02 -9.22
CA LEU A 208 4.58 15.63 -8.45
C LEU A 208 5.97 15.14 -8.88
N GLN A 209 6.12 13.86 -9.20
CA GLN A 209 7.39 13.33 -9.75
C GLN A 209 7.71 13.95 -11.12
N THR A 210 6.71 14.10 -11.98
CA THR A 210 6.88 14.73 -13.30
C THR A 210 7.31 16.19 -13.18
N ASP A 211 6.70 16.94 -12.26
CA ASP A 211 7.10 18.32 -11.92
C ASP A 211 8.55 18.40 -11.45
N GLN A 212 9.03 17.37 -10.75
CA GLN A 212 10.42 17.26 -10.31
C GLN A 212 11.36 16.63 -11.36
N LYS A 213 10.87 16.43 -12.60
CA LYS A 213 11.62 15.81 -13.72
C LYS A 213 12.10 14.39 -13.41
N LEU A 214 11.37 13.68 -12.53
CA LEU A 214 11.60 12.28 -12.22
C LEU A 214 10.73 11.40 -13.14
N SER A 215 11.10 10.13 -13.26
CA SER A 215 10.23 9.15 -13.93
C SER A 215 8.99 8.94 -13.06
N PRO A 216 7.76 9.09 -13.60
CA PRO A 216 6.56 8.89 -12.81
C PRO A 216 6.40 7.43 -12.41
N GLN A 217 5.89 7.19 -11.21
CA GLN A 217 5.68 5.87 -10.64
C GLN A 217 4.46 5.16 -11.24
N ILE A 218 4.38 3.84 -11.15
CA ILE A 218 3.18 3.09 -11.51
C ILE A 218 2.45 2.68 -10.24
N GLY A 219 1.14 2.92 -10.18
CA GLY A 219 0.30 2.39 -9.11
C GLY A 219 -0.05 0.93 -9.39
N VAL A 220 0.26 0.03 -8.47
CA VAL A 220 -0.16 -1.38 -8.51
C VAL A 220 -1.09 -1.64 -7.33
N MET A 221 -2.37 -1.76 -7.61
CA MET A 221 -3.43 -1.82 -6.62
C MET A 221 -3.89 -3.26 -6.40
N SER A 222 -3.85 -3.70 -5.16
CA SER A 222 -4.35 -5.00 -4.74
C SER A 222 -5.87 -4.94 -4.52
N PRO A 223 -6.59 -6.05 -4.77
CA PRO A 223 -7.99 -6.15 -4.36
C PRO A 223 -8.08 -6.18 -2.84
N ILE A 224 -9.28 -5.86 -2.33
CA ILE A 224 -9.58 -5.96 -0.92
C ILE A 224 -9.84 -7.43 -0.58
N LEU A 225 -9.04 -8.01 0.33
CA LEU A 225 -9.34 -9.32 0.90
C LEU A 225 -10.60 -9.23 1.78
N VAL A 226 -11.60 -10.01 1.44
CA VAL A 226 -12.82 -10.16 2.26
C VAL A 226 -12.54 -10.98 3.52
N GLY A 227 -13.21 -10.62 4.62
CA GLY A 227 -13.06 -11.29 5.90
C GLY A 227 -13.80 -12.62 5.99
N LEU A 228 -13.89 -13.15 7.21
CA LEU A 228 -14.58 -14.40 7.53
C LEU A 228 -16.08 -14.40 7.19
N ASP A 229 -16.71 -13.24 7.04
CA ASP A 229 -18.10 -13.12 6.58
C ASP A 229 -18.25 -13.23 5.05
N GLY A 230 -17.15 -13.25 4.29
CA GLY A 230 -17.13 -13.41 2.84
C GLY A 230 -17.61 -12.21 2.02
N VAL A 231 -18.06 -11.12 2.68
CA VAL A 231 -18.63 -9.95 2.00
C VAL A 231 -17.83 -8.69 2.31
N ARG A 232 -17.60 -8.40 3.59
CA ARG A 232 -16.94 -7.16 4.00
C ARG A 232 -15.43 -7.31 3.96
N ARG A 233 -14.73 -6.19 3.78
CA ARG A 233 -13.28 -6.08 3.96
C ARG A 233 -12.84 -6.74 5.26
N MET A 234 -11.75 -7.50 5.21
CA MET A 234 -11.13 -8.04 6.41
C MET A 234 -10.64 -6.90 7.31
N GLY A 235 -11.10 -6.87 8.56
CA GLY A 235 -10.76 -5.83 9.52
C GLY A 235 -11.07 -6.21 10.97
N LYS A 236 -10.24 -5.75 11.89
CA LYS A 236 -10.40 -6.05 13.32
C LYS A 236 -11.67 -5.48 13.93
N SER A 237 -12.05 -4.27 13.53
CA SER A 237 -13.28 -3.61 14.01
C SER A 237 -14.54 -4.41 13.69
N LEU A 238 -14.49 -5.23 12.64
CA LEU A 238 -15.59 -6.10 12.22
C LEU A 238 -15.50 -7.51 12.82
N GLY A 239 -14.41 -7.84 13.52
CA GLY A 239 -14.17 -9.17 14.07
C GLY A 239 -13.98 -10.28 13.03
N ASN A 240 -13.84 -9.93 11.74
CA ASN A 240 -13.83 -10.86 10.61
C ASN A 240 -12.41 -11.16 10.08
N TYR A 241 -11.39 -11.07 10.94
CA TYR A 241 -9.98 -11.09 10.54
C TYR A 241 -9.23 -12.35 11.00
N ILE A 242 -8.15 -12.65 10.28
CA ILE A 242 -7.13 -13.64 10.65
C ILE A 242 -5.80 -12.92 10.81
N GLY A 243 -5.29 -12.82 12.04
CA GLY A 243 -4.02 -12.20 12.39
C GLY A 243 -2.83 -13.11 12.04
N ILE A 244 -1.74 -12.53 11.54
CA ILE A 244 -0.55 -13.28 11.12
C ILE A 244 0.35 -13.73 12.27
N SER A 245 0.03 -13.26 13.47
CA SER A 245 0.74 -13.58 14.72
C SER A 245 -0.14 -14.35 15.70
N GLU A 246 -1.32 -14.81 15.26
CA GLU A 246 -2.16 -15.70 16.06
C GLU A 246 -1.52 -17.08 16.22
N SER A 247 -2.01 -17.89 17.16
CA SER A 247 -1.52 -19.26 17.30
C SER A 247 -1.88 -20.07 16.04
N PRO A 248 -1.10 -21.11 15.67
CA PRO A 248 -1.44 -21.97 14.54
C PRO A 248 -2.85 -22.59 14.66
N PHE A 249 -3.27 -22.90 15.89
CA PHE A 249 -4.60 -23.43 16.18
C PHE A 249 -5.71 -22.41 15.88
N ASP A 250 -5.52 -21.16 16.33
CA ASP A 250 -6.51 -20.09 16.10
C ASP A 250 -6.60 -19.72 14.61
N MET A 251 -5.46 -19.62 13.92
CA MET A 251 -5.43 -19.41 12.48
C MET A 251 -6.19 -20.52 11.75
N MET A 252 -5.91 -21.79 12.06
CA MET A 252 -6.59 -22.94 11.45
C MET A 252 -8.11 -22.88 11.70
N LYS A 253 -8.53 -22.65 12.95
CA LYS A 253 -9.94 -22.51 13.30
C LYS A 253 -10.64 -21.41 12.49
N LYS A 254 -9.97 -20.30 12.24
CA LYS A 254 -10.51 -19.20 11.44
C LYS A 254 -10.52 -19.50 9.95
N PHE A 255 -9.49 -20.14 9.40
CA PHE A 255 -9.49 -20.60 8.00
C PHE A 255 -10.64 -21.56 7.72
N MET A 256 -10.99 -22.44 8.66
CA MET A 256 -12.14 -23.35 8.54
C MET A 256 -13.50 -22.64 8.53
N GLN A 257 -13.56 -21.34 8.82
CA GLN A 257 -14.79 -20.54 8.78
C GLN A 257 -14.91 -19.72 7.49
N VAL A 258 -13.89 -19.72 6.63
CA VAL A 258 -13.92 -18.98 5.37
C VAL A 258 -15.00 -19.59 4.45
N PRO A 259 -15.92 -18.79 3.89
CA PRO A 259 -16.94 -19.32 2.99
C PRO A 259 -16.38 -19.82 1.65
N ASP A 260 -16.96 -20.89 1.11
CA ASP A 260 -16.53 -21.48 -0.18
C ASP A 260 -16.51 -20.47 -1.33
N ALA A 261 -17.48 -19.55 -1.35
CA ALA A 261 -17.62 -18.53 -2.40
C ALA A 261 -16.39 -17.60 -2.54
N VAL A 262 -15.56 -17.49 -1.52
CA VAL A 262 -14.37 -16.62 -1.52
C VAL A 262 -13.05 -17.39 -1.53
N MET A 263 -13.10 -18.74 -1.57
CA MET A 263 -11.89 -19.58 -1.52
C MET A 263 -10.94 -19.31 -2.68
N ARG A 264 -11.47 -19.09 -3.88
CA ARG A 264 -10.68 -18.72 -5.06
C ARG A 264 -9.81 -17.48 -4.82
N MET A 265 -10.40 -16.44 -4.23
CA MET A 265 -9.70 -15.22 -3.87
C MET A 265 -8.62 -15.48 -2.81
N TYR A 266 -8.93 -16.30 -1.80
CA TYR A 266 -7.94 -16.65 -0.77
C TYR A 266 -6.74 -17.40 -1.37
N PHE A 267 -6.98 -18.37 -2.25
CA PHE A 267 -5.90 -19.06 -2.95
C PHE A 267 -5.08 -18.10 -3.82
N GLU A 268 -5.74 -17.27 -4.61
CA GLU A 268 -5.07 -16.34 -5.52
C GLU A 268 -4.17 -15.33 -4.78
N LEU A 269 -4.68 -14.75 -3.68
CA LEU A 269 -4.02 -13.66 -2.97
C LEU A 269 -3.04 -14.13 -1.88
N LEU A 270 -3.31 -15.28 -1.26
CA LEU A 270 -2.56 -15.73 -0.07
C LEU A 270 -1.61 -16.90 -0.34
N THR A 271 -1.67 -17.52 -1.52
CA THR A 271 -0.81 -18.67 -1.87
C THR A 271 0.04 -18.41 -3.12
N THR A 272 0.91 -19.37 -3.44
CA THR A 272 1.68 -19.42 -4.70
C THR A 272 1.19 -20.53 -5.62
N ILE A 273 0.15 -21.28 -5.23
CA ILE A 273 -0.39 -22.41 -6.00
C ILE A 273 -0.82 -21.92 -7.39
N PRO A 274 -0.41 -22.59 -8.50
CA PRO A 274 -0.84 -22.20 -9.83
C PRO A 274 -2.37 -22.15 -9.94
N LEU A 275 -2.92 -21.15 -10.63
CA LEU A 275 -4.38 -20.97 -10.71
C LEU A 275 -5.07 -22.20 -11.34
N GLU A 276 -4.44 -22.87 -12.29
CA GLU A 276 -4.96 -24.12 -12.88
C GLU A 276 -5.15 -25.23 -11.84
N GLU A 277 -4.25 -25.32 -10.85
CA GLU A 277 -4.36 -26.28 -9.74
C GLU A 277 -5.44 -25.84 -8.73
N VAL A 278 -5.57 -24.53 -8.49
CA VAL A 278 -6.67 -23.98 -7.67
C VAL A 278 -8.03 -24.34 -8.28
N GLU A 279 -8.21 -24.18 -9.59
CA GLU A 279 -9.45 -24.57 -10.27
C GLU A 279 -9.70 -26.09 -10.23
N ALA A 280 -8.68 -26.92 -10.04
CA ALA A 280 -8.83 -28.36 -9.83
C ALA A 280 -9.23 -28.70 -8.38
N ILE A 281 -8.72 -27.95 -7.39
CA ILE A 281 -9.03 -28.12 -5.97
C ILE A 281 -10.46 -27.66 -5.64
N LEU A 282 -10.94 -26.60 -6.30
CA LEU A 282 -12.26 -25.99 -6.03
C LEU A 282 -13.42 -26.66 -6.78
N LYS A 283 -13.15 -27.70 -7.57
CA LYS A 283 -14.19 -28.53 -8.21
C LYS A 283 -14.78 -29.54 -7.25
#